data_AF-A0AAD9G3W8-F1
#
_entry.id   AF-A0AAD9G3W8-F1
#
_cell.length_a   1.000
_cell.length_b   1.000
_cell.length_c   1.000
_cell.angle_alpha   90.00
_cell.angle_beta   90.00
_cell.angle_gamma   90.00
#
_symmetry.space_group_name_H-M   'P 1'
#
loop_
_entity.id
_entity.type
_entity.pdbx_description
1 polymer ?
#
loop_
_entity_poly.entity_id
_entity_poly.type
_entity_poly.pdbx_seq_one_letter_code
_entity_poly.pdbx_strand_id
1 'polypeptide(L)'
;MGPGFVIMDADHVQYNACVAEIPHSTVLMCWFGVMQNVHKLVHDAMLDCVNRQLIFRNFYDLHFTIDEQQYLRKRDFVIASWERCWSDLPLIPECFEPYYQNFWLWRAFHTHSGYASKNNPLGTYRLKLKLFKNSKRATPVKLVSRLDLYRIAYESSMSPFSTNSSISKRMKAAYLLQTKTRP
;
A
#
# COMPACT_ATOMS: atom_id res chain seq x y z
N MET A 1 16.29 -21.48 0.64
CA MET A 1 14.89 -21.17 0.97
C MET A 1 14.59 -19.77 0.47
N GLY A 2 13.57 -19.60 -0.39
CA GLY A 2 13.14 -18.28 -0.84
C GLY A 2 12.38 -17.52 0.26
N PRO A 3 12.11 -16.22 0.07
CA PRO A 3 11.29 -15.46 1.00
C PRO A 3 9.86 -16.03 1.06
N GLY A 4 9.26 -16.12 2.25
CA GLY A 4 7.86 -16.54 2.37
C GLY A 4 6.86 -15.52 1.81
N PHE A 5 7.23 -14.23 1.82
CA PHE A 5 6.41 -13.12 1.35
C PHE A 5 7.25 -12.12 0.58
N VAL A 6 6.68 -11.55 -0.49
CA VAL A 6 7.29 -10.47 -1.28
C VAL A 6 6.27 -9.35 -1.46
N ILE A 7 6.61 -8.13 -1.04
CA ILE A 7 5.79 -6.94 -1.27
C ILE A 7 6.32 -6.20 -2.50
N MET A 8 5.44 -5.93 -3.45
CA MET A 8 5.77 -5.22 -4.69
C MET A 8 4.86 -4.02 -4.95
N ASP A 9 5.15 -3.23 -5.98
CA ASP A 9 4.21 -2.20 -6.42
C ASP A 9 2.93 -2.84 -6.98
N ALA A 10 1.84 -2.07 -7.00
CA ALA A 10 0.56 -2.54 -7.53
C ALA A 10 0.57 -2.50 -9.07
N ASP A 11 1.35 -3.38 -9.68
CA ASP A 11 1.59 -3.45 -11.12
C ASP A 11 1.45 -4.88 -11.64
N HIS A 12 0.72 -5.05 -12.75
CA HIS A 12 0.44 -6.36 -13.36
C HIS A 12 1.72 -7.07 -13.83
N VAL A 13 2.66 -6.33 -14.41
CA VAL A 13 3.88 -6.93 -14.97
C VAL A 13 4.77 -7.42 -13.84
N GLN A 14 4.92 -6.63 -12.77
CA GLN A 14 5.65 -7.07 -11.57
C GLN A 14 5.00 -8.31 -10.95
N TYR A 15 3.68 -8.33 -10.80
CA TYR A 15 2.95 -9.47 -10.23
C TYR A 15 3.22 -10.76 -11.02
N ASN A 16 3.00 -10.71 -12.34
CA ASN A 16 3.19 -11.86 -13.21
C ASN A 16 4.64 -12.37 -13.18
N ALA A 17 5.62 -11.45 -13.18
CA ALA A 17 7.02 -11.80 -13.08
C ALA A 17 7.33 -12.51 -11.75
N CYS A 18 6.84 -12.02 -10.61
CA CYS A 18 7.11 -12.71 -9.34
C CYS A 18 6.38 -14.05 -9.23
N VAL A 19 5.13 -14.16 -9.70
CA VAL A 19 4.44 -15.45 -9.68
C VAL A 19 5.18 -16.49 -10.51
N ALA A 20 5.78 -16.09 -11.64
CA ALA A 20 6.59 -16.97 -12.49
C ALA A 20 7.94 -17.33 -11.86
N GLU A 21 8.68 -16.34 -11.35
CA GLU A 21 10.07 -16.53 -10.91
C GLU A 21 10.20 -17.02 -9.45
N ILE A 22 9.22 -16.72 -8.60
CA ILE A 22 9.22 -17.08 -7.18
C ILE A 22 7.89 -17.71 -6.75
N PRO A 23 7.48 -18.85 -7.35
CA PRO A 23 6.15 -19.45 -7.19
C PRO A 23 5.83 -19.90 -5.75
N HIS A 24 6.84 -20.04 -4.90
CA HIS A 24 6.68 -20.42 -3.49
C HIS A 24 6.51 -19.21 -2.55
N SER A 25 6.65 -17.98 -3.05
CA SER A 25 6.47 -16.76 -2.26
C SER A 25 5.03 -16.28 -2.35
N THR A 26 4.46 -15.83 -1.24
CA THR A 26 3.20 -15.07 -1.29
C THR A 26 3.48 -13.65 -1.76
N VAL A 27 3.00 -13.31 -2.96
CA VAL A 27 3.14 -11.97 -3.53
C VAL A 27 2.05 -11.06 -2.97
N LEU A 28 2.48 -10.07 -2.18
CA LEU A 28 1.66 -9.04 -1.60
C LEU A 28 1.80 -7.74 -2.39
N MET A 29 0.71 -6.98 -2.47
CA MET A 29 0.74 -5.66 -3.09
C MET A 29 0.92 -4.56 -2.07
N CYS A 30 1.77 -3.61 -2.41
CA CYS A 30 1.99 -2.42 -1.61
C CYS A 30 0.71 -1.56 -1.62
N TRP A 31 0.12 -1.37 -0.43
CA TRP A 31 -1.02 -0.48 -0.21
C TRP A 31 -0.80 0.92 -0.81
N PHE A 32 0.41 1.46 -0.70
CA PHE A 32 0.73 2.76 -1.29
C PHE A 32 0.61 2.76 -2.81
N GLY A 33 1.07 1.68 -3.48
CA GLY A 33 0.92 1.52 -4.93
C GLY A 33 -0.56 1.46 -5.34
N VAL A 34 -1.36 0.70 -4.58
CA VAL A 34 -2.82 0.64 -4.78
C VAL A 34 -3.42 2.04 -4.69
N MET A 35 -3.11 2.80 -3.64
CA MET A 35 -3.65 4.15 -3.47
C MET A 35 -3.16 5.16 -4.52
N GLN A 36 -1.95 4.99 -5.05
CA GLN A 36 -1.48 5.80 -6.19
C GLN A 36 -2.30 5.53 -7.45
N ASN A 37 -2.58 4.26 -7.74
CA ASN A 37 -3.39 3.91 -8.89
C ASN A 37 -4.84 4.39 -8.73
N VAL A 38 -5.42 4.23 -7.54
CA VAL A 38 -6.75 4.76 -7.21
C VAL A 38 -6.79 6.28 -7.39
N HIS A 39 -5.78 7.00 -6.88
CA HIS A 39 -5.71 8.44 -7.05
C HIS A 39 -5.63 8.84 -8.53
N LYS A 40 -4.85 8.12 -9.35
CA LYS A 40 -4.75 8.36 -10.78
C LYS A 40 -6.09 8.13 -11.48
N LEU A 41 -6.77 7.02 -11.20
CA LEU A 41 -8.08 6.69 -11.77
C LEU A 41 -9.13 7.76 -11.45
N VAL A 42 -9.24 8.15 -10.18
CA VAL A 42 -10.18 9.17 -9.72
C VAL A 42 -9.89 10.54 -10.34
N HIS A 43 -8.60 10.86 -10.54
CA HIS A 43 -8.17 12.09 -11.18
C HIS A 43 -8.52 12.10 -12.68
N ASP A 44 -8.18 11.04 -13.39
CA ASP A 44 -8.37 10.93 -14.84
C ASP A 44 -9.86 10.85 -15.21
N ALA A 45 -10.69 10.24 -14.35
CA ALA A 45 -12.14 10.24 -14.46
C ALA A 45 -12.80 11.57 -14.06
N MET A 46 -12.02 12.60 -13.68
CA MET A 46 -12.50 13.94 -13.31
C MET A 46 -13.60 13.94 -12.23
N LEU A 47 -13.55 13.00 -11.28
CA LEU A 47 -14.58 12.90 -10.24
C LEU A 47 -14.59 14.14 -9.34
N ASP A 48 -15.77 14.53 -8.88
CA ASP A 48 -15.94 15.63 -7.93
C ASP A 48 -15.42 15.26 -6.53
N CYS A 49 -15.24 16.27 -5.67
CA CYS A 49 -14.62 16.08 -4.35
C CYS A 49 -15.36 15.05 -3.47
N VAL A 50 -16.68 14.98 -3.56
CA VAL A 50 -17.52 14.08 -2.77
C VAL A 50 -17.27 12.63 -3.20
N ASN A 51 -17.30 12.35 -4.50
CA ASN A 51 -17.04 11.00 -5.02
C ASN A 51 -15.60 10.57 -4.77
N ARG A 52 -14.61 11.47 -4.89
CA ARG A 52 -13.21 11.14 -4.51
C ARG A 52 -13.16 10.67 -3.06
N GLN A 53 -13.70 11.46 -2.13
CA GLN A 53 -13.67 11.14 -0.70
C GLN A 53 -14.36 9.81 -0.39
N LEU A 54 -15.49 9.52 -1.04
CA LEU A 54 -16.19 8.25 -0.89
C LEU A 54 -15.33 7.06 -1.34
N ILE A 55 -14.69 7.15 -2.51
CA ILE A 55 -13.80 6.10 -3.03
C ILE A 55 -12.64 5.87 -2.07
N PHE A 56 -11.94 6.93 -1.67
CA PHE A 56 -10.82 6.84 -0.74
C PHE A 56 -11.26 6.20 0.59
N ARG A 57 -12.39 6.63 1.16
CA ARG A 57 -12.93 6.06 2.40
C ARG A 57 -13.19 4.57 2.25
N ASN A 58 -13.87 4.15 1.19
CA ASN A 58 -14.21 2.75 0.95
C ASN A 58 -12.94 1.89 0.82
N PHE A 59 -11.92 2.35 0.10
CA PHE A 59 -10.63 1.68 0.02
C PHE A 59 -9.94 1.53 1.38
N TYR A 60 -9.93 2.59 2.21
CA TYR A 60 -9.40 2.52 3.57
C TYR A 60 -10.17 1.53 4.46
N ASP A 61 -11.50 1.52 4.37
CA ASP A 61 -12.35 0.60 5.12
C ASP A 61 -12.13 -0.86 4.74
N LEU A 62 -11.82 -1.13 3.47
CA LEU A 62 -11.45 -2.45 2.96
C LEU A 62 -10.03 -2.85 3.38
N HIS A 63 -9.08 -1.91 3.39
CA HIS A 63 -7.70 -2.20 3.78
C HIS A 63 -7.58 -2.59 5.25
N PHE A 64 -8.40 -1.96 6.10
CA PHE A 64 -8.40 -2.15 7.55
C PHE A 64 -9.46 -3.14 8.06
N THR A 65 -9.97 -4.03 7.21
CA THR A 65 -10.78 -5.14 7.72
C THR A 65 -9.95 -6.09 8.57
N ILE A 66 -10.64 -6.72 9.52
CA ILE A 66 -10.02 -7.59 10.52
C ILE A 66 -9.73 -8.98 9.93
N ASP A 67 -10.58 -9.43 9.01
CA ASP A 67 -10.50 -10.74 8.38
C ASP A 67 -11.10 -10.71 6.96
N GLU A 68 -10.99 -11.85 6.28
CA GLU A 68 -11.49 -12.04 4.93
C GLU A 68 -13.02 -12.00 4.84
N GLN A 69 -13.74 -12.53 5.83
CA GLN A 69 -15.21 -12.55 5.82
C GLN A 69 -15.78 -11.13 5.93
N GLN A 70 -15.18 -10.29 6.77
CA GLN A 70 -15.52 -8.87 6.87
C GLN A 70 -15.13 -8.12 5.60
N TYR A 71 -13.99 -8.45 4.99
CA TYR A 71 -13.58 -7.90 3.70
C TYR A 71 -14.62 -8.18 2.62
N LEU A 72 -15.00 -9.44 2.42
CA LEU A 72 -15.97 -9.84 1.39
C LEU A 72 -17.30 -9.11 1.58
N ARG A 73 -17.85 -9.11 2.80
CA ARG A 73 -19.10 -8.39 3.10
C ARG A 73 -19.02 -6.89 2.80
N LYS A 74 -17.93 -6.23 3.21
CA LYS A 74 -17.73 -4.80 2.94
C LYS A 74 -17.51 -4.54 1.46
N ARG A 75 -16.77 -5.40 0.76
CA ARG A 75 -16.50 -5.29 -0.68
C ARG A 75 -17.81 -5.33 -1.44
N ASP A 76 -18.65 -6.33 -1.18
CA ASP A 76 -19.92 -6.51 -1.88
C ASP A 76 -20.85 -5.30 -1.64
N PHE A 77 -20.88 -4.78 -0.41
CA PHE A 77 -21.60 -3.55 -0.09
C PHE A 77 -21.06 -2.33 -0.85
N VAL A 78 -19.74 -2.16 -0.91
CA VAL A 78 -19.09 -1.05 -1.62
C VAL A 78 -19.38 -1.11 -3.11
N ILE A 79 -19.21 -2.28 -3.74
CA ILE A 79 -19.47 -2.49 -5.16
C ILE A 79 -20.94 -2.19 -5.48
N ALA A 80 -21.88 -2.77 -4.72
CA ALA A 80 -23.31 -2.50 -4.92
C ALA A 80 -23.67 -1.01 -4.72
N SER A 81 -23.02 -0.32 -3.78
CA SER A 81 -23.20 1.11 -3.57
C SER A 81 -22.73 1.92 -4.78
N TRP A 82 -21.62 1.51 -5.41
CA TRP A 82 -21.04 2.17 -6.56
C TRP A 82 -21.88 1.94 -7.82
N GLU A 83 -22.29 0.71 -8.09
CA GLU A 83 -23.17 0.36 -9.21
C GLU A 83 -24.48 1.16 -9.17
N ARG A 84 -25.04 1.37 -7.97
CA ARG A 84 -26.28 2.13 -7.79
C ARG A 84 -26.10 3.64 -7.95
N CYS A 85 -24.97 4.19 -7.50
CA CYS A 85 -24.72 5.64 -7.48
C CYS A 85 -24.10 6.16 -8.78
N TRP A 86 -23.47 5.29 -9.57
CA TRP A 86 -22.60 5.68 -10.69
C TRP A 86 -22.93 4.93 -11.98
N SER A 87 -24.21 4.67 -12.23
CA SER A 87 -24.69 4.06 -13.48
C SER A 87 -24.27 4.82 -14.75
N ASP A 88 -24.02 6.14 -14.64
CA ASP A 88 -23.62 7.02 -15.75
C ASP A 88 -22.10 7.27 -15.83
N LEU A 89 -21.33 6.71 -14.89
CA LEU A 89 -19.86 6.75 -14.89
C LEU A 89 -19.35 5.34 -15.22
N PRO A 90 -19.30 4.96 -16.52
CA PRO A 90 -19.07 3.60 -17.00
C PRO A 90 -17.68 3.01 -16.67
N LEU A 91 -16.91 3.63 -15.79
CA LEU A 91 -15.52 3.27 -15.52
C LEU A 91 -15.28 2.80 -14.08
N ILE A 92 -16.18 3.02 -13.12
CA ILE A 92 -15.77 2.88 -11.71
C ILE A 92 -15.65 1.42 -11.24
N PRO A 93 -16.66 0.55 -11.33
CA PRO A 93 -16.53 -0.83 -10.84
C PRO A 93 -15.44 -1.61 -11.58
N GLU A 94 -15.46 -1.54 -12.91
CA GLU A 94 -14.53 -2.27 -13.79
C GLU A 94 -13.07 -1.79 -13.65
N CYS A 95 -12.82 -0.49 -13.47
CA CYS A 95 -11.45 0.00 -13.25
C CYS A 95 -10.90 -0.39 -11.88
N PHE A 96 -11.77 -0.69 -10.92
CA PHE A 96 -11.35 -1.12 -9.59
C PHE A 96 -11.35 -2.64 -9.41
N GLU A 97 -11.98 -3.39 -10.32
CA GLU A 97 -12.06 -4.85 -10.32
C GLU A 97 -10.72 -5.55 -10.13
N PRO A 98 -9.61 -5.11 -10.77
CA PRO A 98 -8.32 -5.72 -10.53
C PRO A 98 -7.93 -5.69 -9.04
N TYR A 99 -8.24 -4.62 -8.30
CA TYR A 99 -7.90 -4.45 -6.88
C TYR A 99 -8.75 -5.30 -5.92
N TYR A 100 -9.90 -5.80 -6.37
CA TYR A 100 -10.82 -6.58 -5.54
C TYR A 100 -10.84 -8.08 -5.87
N GLN A 101 -10.47 -8.46 -7.10
CA GLN A 101 -10.41 -9.86 -7.52
C GLN A 101 -8.97 -10.40 -7.56
N ASN A 102 -8.13 -9.86 -8.44
CA ASN A 102 -6.82 -10.44 -8.74
C ASN A 102 -5.71 -9.92 -7.84
N PHE A 103 -5.86 -8.69 -7.35
CA PHE A 103 -4.88 -7.99 -6.54
C PHE A 103 -5.35 -7.76 -5.13
N TRP A 104 -6.12 -8.68 -4.59
CA TRP A 104 -6.80 -8.46 -3.33
C TRP A 104 -5.74 -8.32 -2.18
N LEU A 105 -4.57 -8.97 -2.27
CA LEU A 105 -3.49 -9.10 -1.24
C LEU A 105 -2.74 -7.80 -0.81
N TRP A 106 -3.44 -6.67 -0.67
CA TRP A 106 -2.97 -5.41 -0.06
C TRP A 106 -3.57 -5.15 1.33
N ARG A 107 -4.45 -6.01 1.84
CA ARG A 107 -5.14 -5.74 3.12
C ARG A 107 -4.26 -6.03 4.33
N ALA A 108 -4.51 -5.27 5.39
CA ALA A 108 -3.69 -5.31 6.60
C ALA A 108 -3.67 -6.70 7.25
N PHE A 109 -4.76 -7.47 7.19
CA PHE A 109 -4.86 -8.79 7.84
C PHE A 109 -4.02 -9.91 7.18
N HIS A 110 -3.50 -9.71 5.95
CA HIS A 110 -2.51 -10.63 5.36
C HIS A 110 -1.08 -10.32 5.82
N THR A 111 -0.86 -9.12 6.36
CA THR A 111 0.44 -8.73 6.89
C THR A 111 0.50 -9.13 8.37
N HIS A 112 1.31 -10.15 8.69
CA HIS A 112 1.53 -10.54 10.08
C HIS A 112 1.99 -9.35 10.94
N SER A 113 1.64 -9.36 12.23
CA SER A 113 2.08 -8.32 13.17
C SER A 113 3.62 -8.18 13.14
N GLY A 114 4.11 -6.95 13.03
CA GLY A 114 5.54 -6.65 12.87
C GLY A 114 6.04 -6.50 11.44
N TYR A 115 5.23 -6.87 10.43
CA TYR A 115 5.57 -6.67 9.02
C TYR A 115 4.98 -5.35 8.50
N ALA A 116 5.63 -4.78 7.47
CA ALA A 116 5.28 -3.46 6.96
C ALA A 116 3.93 -3.47 6.22
N SER A 117 2.84 -3.18 6.94
CA SER A 117 1.47 -3.22 6.41
C SER A 117 1.03 -1.95 5.69
N LYS A 118 1.71 -0.82 5.91
CA LYS A 118 1.30 0.50 5.37
C LYS A 118 2.32 1.14 4.44
N ASN A 119 3.58 0.76 4.58
CA ASN A 119 4.68 1.42 3.89
C ASN A 119 5.55 0.33 3.32
N ASN A 120 5.59 0.18 2.00
CA ASN A 120 6.84 -0.29 1.41
C ASN A 120 7.92 0.69 1.92
N PRO A 121 8.92 0.26 2.70
CA PRO A 121 9.98 1.15 3.16
C PRO A 121 10.66 1.86 1.97
N LEU A 122 10.64 1.27 0.77
CA LEU A 122 11.06 1.94 -0.47
C LEU A 122 10.23 3.19 -0.81
N GLY A 123 8.93 3.23 -0.52
CA GLY A 123 8.09 4.41 -0.82
C GLY A 123 8.51 5.62 0.02
N THR A 124 8.64 5.43 1.34
CA THR A 124 9.16 6.46 2.25
C THR A 124 10.62 6.78 1.95
N TYR A 125 11.43 5.78 1.61
CA TYR A 125 12.85 5.95 1.29
C TYR A 125 13.05 6.71 -0.03
N ARG A 126 12.31 6.38 -1.10
CA ARG A 126 12.27 7.10 -2.37
C ARG A 126 11.81 8.53 -2.17
N LEU A 127 10.78 8.75 -1.35
CA LEU A 127 10.33 10.10 -1.00
C LEU A 127 11.41 10.86 -0.24
N LYS A 128 12.06 10.27 0.77
CA LYS A 128 13.17 10.87 1.51
C LYS A 128 14.37 11.17 0.61
N LEU A 129 14.74 10.28 -0.30
CA LEU A 129 15.80 10.52 -1.29
C LEU A 129 15.47 11.68 -2.24
N LYS A 130 14.21 11.81 -2.65
CA LYS A 130 13.75 12.92 -3.48
C LYS A 130 13.68 14.25 -2.71
N LEU A 131 13.19 14.22 -1.46
CA LEU A 131 13.02 15.39 -0.59
C LEU A 131 14.36 15.92 -0.04
N PHE A 132 15.24 15.05 0.45
CA PHE A 132 16.53 15.42 1.03
C PHE A 132 17.41 16.21 0.04
N LYS A 133 17.18 16.06 -1.27
CA LYS A 133 17.94 16.77 -2.30
C LYS A 133 17.10 17.68 -3.20
N ASN A 134 15.85 17.98 -2.87
CA ASN A 134 14.92 18.75 -3.73
C ASN A 134 14.90 18.28 -5.20
N SER A 135 15.16 17.00 -5.45
CA SER A 135 15.39 16.47 -6.78
C SER A 135 14.18 15.64 -7.20
N LYS A 136 13.16 16.32 -7.74
CA LYS A 136 11.97 15.66 -8.31
C LYS A 136 12.32 14.71 -9.48
N ARG A 137 13.54 14.80 -10.06
CA ARG A 137 13.98 14.13 -11.30
C ARG A 137 15.29 13.32 -11.19
N ALA A 138 15.60 12.72 -10.03
CA ALA A 138 16.75 11.83 -9.96
C ALA A 138 16.55 10.59 -10.85
N THR A 139 17.49 10.33 -11.77
CA THR A 139 17.48 9.15 -12.65
C THR A 139 17.75 7.87 -11.84
N PRO A 140 17.29 6.68 -12.31
CA PRO A 140 17.53 5.41 -11.63
C PRO A 140 19.01 5.18 -11.30
N VAL A 141 19.92 5.47 -12.24
CA VAL A 141 21.38 5.36 -12.04
C VAL A 141 21.84 6.22 -10.84
N LYS A 142 21.40 7.48 -10.78
CA LYS A 142 21.73 8.38 -9.66
C LYS A 142 21.16 7.89 -8.33
N LEU A 143 20.02 7.21 -8.33
CA LEU A 143 19.44 6.63 -7.13
C LEU A 143 20.26 5.43 -6.65
N VAL A 144 20.67 4.53 -7.56
CA VAL A 144 21.48 3.34 -7.25
C VAL A 144 22.87 3.73 -6.73
N SER A 145 23.58 4.65 -7.39
CA SER A 145 24.90 5.10 -6.90
C SER A 145 24.81 5.75 -5.51
N ARG A 146 23.71 6.46 -5.23
CA ARG A 146 23.50 7.05 -3.90
C ARG A 146 23.17 6.00 -2.84
N LEU A 147 22.36 5.00 -3.21
CA LEU A 147 22.06 3.86 -2.35
C LEU A 147 23.34 3.14 -1.92
N ASP A 148 24.26 2.92 -2.86
CA ASP A 148 25.54 2.28 -2.56
C ASP A 148 26.41 3.14 -1.62
N LEU A 149 26.47 4.46 -1.83
CA LEU A 149 27.15 5.36 -0.89
C LEU A 149 26.54 5.34 0.52
N TYR A 150 25.22 5.30 0.64
CA TYR A 150 24.55 5.18 1.95
C TYR A 150 24.78 3.81 2.61
N ARG A 151 24.83 2.74 1.80
CA ARG A 151 25.18 1.39 2.28
C ARG A 151 26.59 1.39 2.86
N ILE A 152 27.58 1.90 2.11
CA ILE A 152 28.98 2.01 2.57
C ILE A 152 29.06 2.83 3.86
N ALA A 153 28.38 3.98 3.92
CA ALA A 153 28.35 4.81 5.12
C ALA A 153 27.74 4.07 6.33
N TYR A 154 26.65 3.32 6.13
CA TYR A 154 26.03 2.52 7.19
C TYR A 154 26.94 1.37 7.64
N GLU A 155 27.53 0.62 6.71
CA GLU A 155 28.50 -0.44 7.01
C GLU A 155 29.69 0.11 7.81
N SER A 156 30.18 1.30 7.43
CA SER A 156 31.28 1.98 8.15
C SER A 156 30.89 2.50 9.54
N SER A 157 29.59 2.73 9.79
CA SER A 157 29.11 3.25 11.08
C SER A 157 29.09 2.20 12.19
N MET A 158 29.29 0.91 11.86
CA MET A 158 29.20 -0.25 12.77
C MET A 158 27.95 -0.25 13.68
N SER A 159 26.90 0.46 13.28
CA SER A 159 25.69 0.59 14.10
C SER A 159 24.89 -0.69 13.99
N PRO A 160 24.65 -1.41 15.10
CA PRO A 160 23.88 -2.65 15.07
C PRO A 160 22.47 -2.38 14.55
N PHE A 161 21.98 -3.27 13.69
CA PHE A 161 20.59 -3.22 13.27
C PHE A 161 19.68 -3.46 14.48
N SER A 162 18.89 -2.47 14.84
CA SER A 162 17.96 -2.56 15.97
C SER A 162 16.67 -3.24 15.53
N THR A 163 16.37 -4.40 16.11
CA THR A 163 15.08 -5.09 15.95
C THR A 163 13.95 -4.42 16.74
N ASN A 164 14.27 -3.45 17.59
CA ASN A 164 13.27 -2.73 18.37
C ASN A 164 12.51 -1.74 17.48
N SER A 165 11.30 -2.13 17.06
CA SER A 165 10.38 -1.24 16.36
C SER A 165 9.92 -0.12 17.31
N SER A 166 10.22 1.14 16.98
CA SER A 166 9.62 2.27 17.69
C SER A 166 8.20 2.53 17.17
N ILE A 167 7.21 2.34 18.04
CA ILE A 167 5.82 2.64 17.68
C ILE A 167 5.70 4.15 17.46
N SER A 168 5.13 4.54 16.31
CA SER A 168 4.87 5.94 16.01
C SER A 168 4.00 6.56 17.12
N LYS A 169 4.40 7.75 17.63
CA LYS A 169 3.65 8.47 18.67
C LYS A 169 2.16 8.65 18.29
N ARG A 170 1.90 8.85 17.00
CA ARG A 170 0.55 8.97 16.43
C ARG A 170 -0.25 7.66 16.49
N MET A 171 0.38 6.52 16.20
CA MET A 171 -0.26 5.20 16.34
C MET A 171 -0.54 4.87 17.81
N LYS A 172 0.40 5.20 18.70
CA LYS A 172 0.20 5.04 20.15
C LYS A 172 -0.98 5.88 20.65
N ALA A 173 -1.11 7.13 20.18
CA ALA A 173 -2.24 7.99 20.51
C ALA A 173 -3.58 7.44 19.98
N ALA A 174 -3.62 6.96 18.72
CA ALA A 174 -4.84 6.38 18.14
C ALA A 174 -5.31 5.12 18.87
N TYR A 175 -4.37 4.23 19.25
CA TYR A 175 -4.66 3.05 20.05
C TYR A 175 -5.26 3.43 21.42
N LEU A 176 -4.63 4.38 22.12
CA LEU A 176 -5.11 4.84 23.43
C LEU A 176 -6.50 5.50 23.38
N LEU A 177 -6.85 6.14 22.27
CA LEU A 177 -8.19 6.69 22.05
C LEU A 177 -9.23 5.58 21.85
N GLN A 178 -8.86 4.49 21.16
CA GLN A 178 -9.74 3.32 20.98
C GLN A 178 -9.91 2.51 22.27
N THR A 179 -8.89 2.40 23.11
CA THR A 179 -9.02 1.68 24.39
C THR A 179 -9.78 2.47 25.45
N LYS A 180 -9.84 3.81 25.34
CA LYS A 180 -10.66 4.67 26.21
C LYS A 180 -12.14 4.71 25.83
N THR A 181 -12.52 4.18 24.66
CA THR A 181 -13.90 4.20 24.13
C THR A 181 -14.59 2.84 24.17
N ARG A 182 -13.96 1.80 24.74
CA ARG A 182 -14.66 0.56 25.10
C ARG A 182 -15.18 0.67 26.55
N PRO A 183 -16.50 0.48 26.79
CA PRO A 183 -17.03 0.31 28.15
C PRO A 183 -16.47 -0.97 28.80
#